data_AF-A0A256XG48-F1
#
_entry.id   AF-A0A256XG48-F1
#
_cell.length_a   1.000
_cell.length_b   1.000
_cell.length_c   1.000
_cell.angle_alpha   90.00
_cell.angle_beta   90.00
_cell.angle_gamma   90.00
#
_symmetry.space_group_name_H-M   'P 1'
#
loop_
_entity.id
_entity.type
_entity.pdbx_description
1 polymer ?
#
loop_
_entity_poly.entity_id
_entity_poly.type
_entity_poly.pdbx_seq_one_letter_code
_entity_poly.pdbx_strand_id
1 'polypeptide(L)'
;MYTRNAYRYIPLLHPVPIREVVLLIKSYENYIKLNVKGWTIAKTGIEMDLLFGLSLGLIACHHYLTLNNVEITRISNIRVKKKIKLPMINTSPLTRNVEEKELPKIKLEEYEDGDEAVTTGSIVLKEETIDKIIFKKVEKGDVLTVAKTASFLNAKRISELLPLRVKMITSVEQDITVRENRVNVVSKVKVKDRYRPLCESLFTTFTALLTVWDMVKKYEKNSEGQYPHTMIDDVKVLTYCKS
;
A
#
# COMPACT_ATOMS: atom_id res chain seq x y z
N MET A 1 1.72 13.96 5.05
CA MET A 1 0.42 14.61 4.75
C MET A 1 -0.60 13.66 4.09
N TYR A 2 -0.23 12.88 3.06
CA TYR A 2 -1.16 12.06 2.26
C TYR A 2 -1.81 10.84 2.96
N THR A 3 -1.22 10.36 4.05
CA THR A 3 -1.77 9.25 4.87
C THR A 3 -3.21 9.49 5.30
N ARG A 4 -3.61 10.76 5.54
CA ARG A 4 -4.96 11.15 5.95
C ARG A 4 -6.03 10.98 4.86
N ASN A 5 -5.63 10.71 3.62
CA ASN A 5 -6.50 10.65 2.45
C ASN A 5 -6.61 9.23 1.88
N ALA A 6 -6.23 8.18 2.64
CA ALA A 6 -6.28 6.80 2.16
C ALA A 6 -7.69 6.38 1.68
N TYR A 7 -8.74 6.92 2.30
CA TYR A 7 -10.14 6.70 1.92
C TYR A 7 -10.49 7.10 0.47
N ARG A 8 -9.67 7.96 -0.18
CA ARG A 8 -9.85 8.32 -1.59
C ARG A 8 -9.34 7.26 -2.56
N TYR A 9 -8.58 6.28 -2.06
CA TYR A 9 -7.90 5.25 -2.86
C TYR A 9 -8.31 3.83 -2.43
N ILE A 10 -8.78 3.62 -1.20
CA ILE A 10 -9.30 2.33 -0.74
C ILE A 10 -10.82 2.45 -0.62
N PRO A 11 -11.62 1.74 -1.46
CA PRO A 11 -13.07 1.80 -1.38
C PRO A 11 -13.58 1.39 0.00
N LEU A 12 -14.67 2.03 0.45
CA LEU A 12 -15.35 1.74 1.73
C LEU A 12 -14.51 2.01 3.00
N LEU A 13 -13.28 2.52 2.85
CA LEU A 13 -12.51 3.03 3.96
C LEU A 13 -13.11 4.37 4.40
N HIS A 14 -13.34 4.52 5.70
CA HIS A 14 -13.91 5.75 6.26
C HIS A 14 -12.77 6.68 6.69
N PRO A 15 -12.91 8.01 6.49
CA PRO A 15 -11.89 8.96 6.90
C PRO A 15 -11.74 8.97 8.42
N VAL A 16 -10.49 9.09 8.88
CA VAL A 16 -10.14 9.12 10.30
C VAL A 16 -9.28 10.36 10.59
N PRO A 17 -9.56 11.14 11.65
CA PRO A 17 -8.71 12.25 12.06
C PRO A 17 -7.38 11.74 12.63
N ILE A 18 -6.34 11.69 11.79
CA ILE A 18 -4.99 11.33 12.21
C ILE A 18 -4.25 12.58 12.70
N ARG A 19 -3.85 12.59 13.97
CA ARG A 19 -3.13 13.73 14.55
C ARG A 19 -1.68 13.75 14.11
N GLU A 20 -0.99 12.63 14.28
CA GLU A 20 0.43 12.51 14.02
C GLU A 20 0.71 11.25 13.22
N VAL A 21 1.64 11.35 12.26
CA VAL A 21 2.22 10.22 11.54
C VAL A 21 3.72 10.41 11.50
N VAL A 22 4.47 9.44 12.01
CA VAL A 22 5.93 9.43 12.02
C VAL A 22 6.40 8.24 11.22
N LEU A 23 7.18 8.51 10.16
CA LEU A 23 7.87 7.49 9.37
C LEU A 23 9.32 7.40 9.84
N LEU A 24 9.76 6.19 10.17
CA LEU A 24 11.13 5.88 10.59
C LEU A 24 11.73 4.92 9.55
N ILE A 25 12.83 5.35 8.94
CA ILE A 25 13.59 4.56 7.97
C ILE A 25 14.90 4.15 8.64
N LYS A 26 15.22 2.86 8.59
CA LYS A 26 16.52 2.32 9.03
C LYS A 26 17.13 1.51 7.89
N SER A 27 18.36 1.82 7.54
CA SER A 27 19.14 1.01 6.61
C SER A 27 19.88 -0.09 7.39
N TYR A 28 19.95 -1.26 6.79
CA TYR A 28 20.77 -2.40 7.21
C TYR A 28 21.58 -2.85 6.01
N GLU A 29 22.55 -3.73 6.23
CA GLU A 29 23.46 -4.22 5.18
C GLU A 29 22.74 -4.70 3.93
N ASN A 30 21.66 -5.49 4.09
CA ASN A 30 20.97 -6.14 2.98
C ASN A 30 19.50 -5.71 2.79
N TYR A 31 18.99 -4.78 3.61
CA TYR A 31 17.60 -4.33 3.50
C TYR A 31 17.36 -2.96 4.13
N ILE A 32 16.34 -2.26 3.65
CA ILE A 32 15.82 -1.05 4.29
C ILE A 32 14.53 -1.39 5.02
N LYS A 33 14.38 -0.88 6.25
CA LYS A 33 13.21 -1.08 7.08
C LYS A 33 12.46 0.22 7.32
N LEU A 34 11.21 0.26 6.87
CA LEU A 34 10.29 1.35 7.16
C LEU A 34 9.39 0.95 8.34
N ASN A 35 9.23 1.84 9.32
CA ASN A 35 8.22 1.70 10.36
C ASN A 35 7.42 3.00 10.42
N VAL A 36 6.10 2.88 10.32
CA VAL A 36 5.20 4.01 10.50
C VAL A 36 4.53 3.90 11.88
N LYS A 37 4.43 5.02 12.57
CA LYS A 37 3.62 5.18 13.78
C LYS A 37 2.62 6.28 13.54
N GLY A 38 1.45 6.17 14.14
CA GLY A 38 0.53 7.29 14.14
C GLY A 38 -0.51 7.21 15.24
N TRP A 39 -1.16 8.34 15.47
CA TRP A 39 -2.15 8.55 16.51
C TRP A 39 -3.46 9.07 15.93
N THR A 40 -4.59 8.55 16.41
CA THR A 40 -5.92 9.12 16.14
C THR A 40 -6.76 9.17 17.42
N ILE A 41 -7.75 10.07 17.41
CA ILE A 41 -8.84 10.08 18.40
C ILE A 41 -10.04 9.21 17.97
N ALA A 42 -10.04 8.68 16.75
CA ALA A 42 -11.13 7.83 16.27
C ALA A 42 -11.09 6.42 16.86
N LYS A 43 -12.27 5.81 16.97
CA LYS A 43 -12.46 4.48 17.57
C LYS A 43 -11.82 3.35 16.76
N THR A 44 -11.75 3.47 15.42
CA THR A 44 -11.19 2.44 14.52
C THR A 44 -10.64 3.08 13.24
N GLY A 45 -9.86 2.33 12.45
CA GLY A 45 -9.56 2.67 11.06
C GLY A 45 -8.13 3.13 10.79
N ILE A 46 -7.44 3.70 11.78
CA ILE A 46 -6.07 4.25 11.62
C ILE A 46 -5.07 3.24 11.01
N GLU A 47 -5.24 1.95 11.27
CA GLU A 47 -4.35 0.93 10.71
C GLU A 47 -4.28 0.98 9.17
N MET A 48 -5.40 1.25 8.50
CA MET A 48 -5.44 1.25 7.03
C MET A 48 -4.77 2.49 6.47
N ASP A 49 -4.99 3.65 7.09
CA ASP A 49 -4.29 4.87 6.71
C ASP A 49 -2.78 4.71 6.88
N LEU A 50 -2.32 4.15 8.02
CA LEU A 50 -0.90 3.93 8.25
C LEU A 50 -0.29 2.92 7.27
N LEU A 51 -0.99 1.81 6.97
CA LEU A 51 -0.54 0.84 5.97
C LEU A 51 -0.47 1.47 4.56
N PHE A 52 -1.42 2.34 4.22
CA PHE A 52 -1.40 3.11 2.97
C PHE A 52 -0.18 4.05 2.91
N GLY A 53 0.05 4.82 3.98
CA GLY A 53 1.24 5.69 4.07
C GLY A 53 2.57 4.92 4.02
N LEU A 54 2.63 3.75 4.67
CA LEU A 54 3.79 2.86 4.59
C LEU A 54 4.01 2.35 3.17
N SER A 55 2.94 1.98 2.46
CA SER A 55 3.01 1.52 1.07
C SER A 55 3.53 2.62 0.14
N LEU A 56 3.12 3.87 0.33
CA LEU A 56 3.67 5.01 -0.41
C LEU A 56 5.15 5.25 -0.11
N GLY A 57 5.56 5.14 1.16
CA GLY A 57 6.96 5.23 1.54
C GLY A 57 7.80 4.13 0.89
N LEU A 58 7.27 2.90 0.82
CA LEU A 58 7.93 1.77 0.17
C LEU A 58 8.05 1.97 -1.34
N ILE A 59 7.00 2.48 -2.02
CA ILE A 59 7.05 2.84 -3.45
C ILE A 59 8.10 3.92 -3.70
N ALA A 60 8.11 4.98 -2.89
CA ALA A 60 9.08 6.07 -3.03
C ALA A 60 10.52 5.59 -2.81
N CYS A 61 10.76 4.77 -1.78
CA CYS A 61 12.06 4.15 -1.55
C CYS A 61 12.46 3.23 -2.71
N HIS A 62 11.54 2.39 -3.19
CA HIS A 62 11.81 1.50 -4.31
C HIS A 62 12.22 2.29 -5.54
N HIS A 63 11.44 3.31 -5.89
CA HIS A 63 11.73 4.15 -7.04
C HIS A 63 13.08 4.86 -6.91
N TYR A 64 13.36 5.49 -5.77
CA TYR A 64 14.64 6.16 -5.52
C TYR A 64 15.84 5.20 -5.64
N LEU A 65 15.74 4.02 -5.03
CA LEU A 65 16.80 3.00 -5.09
C LEU A 65 17.00 2.48 -6.52
N THR A 66 15.91 2.23 -7.24
CA THR A 66 15.98 1.83 -8.65
C THR A 66 16.72 2.88 -9.46
N LEU A 67 16.44 4.19 -9.29
CA LEU A 67 17.19 5.28 -9.96
C LEU A 67 18.67 5.33 -9.63
N ASN A 68 19.07 4.81 -8.48
CA ASN A 68 20.46 4.72 -8.07
C ASN A 68 21.08 3.35 -8.41
N ASN A 69 20.50 2.64 -9.40
CA ASN A 69 20.95 1.32 -9.87
C ASN A 69 21.02 0.25 -8.77
N VAL A 70 20.21 0.38 -7.73
CA VAL A 70 20.07 -0.65 -6.69
C VAL A 70 18.98 -1.62 -7.10
N GLU A 71 19.36 -2.89 -7.28
CA GLU A 71 18.41 -3.97 -7.55
C GLU A 71 17.62 -4.31 -6.28
N ILE A 72 16.29 -4.34 -6.40
CA ILE A 72 15.38 -4.68 -5.31
C ILE A 72 14.73 -6.01 -5.63
N THR A 73 15.02 -7.00 -4.77
CA THR A 73 14.50 -8.35 -4.96
C THR A 73 13.04 -8.49 -4.55
N ARG A 74 12.63 -7.87 -3.43
CA ARG A 74 11.25 -7.89 -2.94
C ARG A 74 10.99 -6.85 -1.85
N ILE A 75 9.73 -6.46 -1.71
CA ILE A 75 9.17 -5.81 -0.53
C ILE A 75 8.36 -6.87 0.24
N SER A 76 8.64 -7.02 1.53
CA SER A 76 8.11 -8.11 2.36
C SER A 76 7.73 -7.67 3.76
N ASN A 77 6.93 -8.50 4.46
CA ASN A 77 6.63 -8.37 5.89
C ASN A 77 5.96 -7.03 6.28
N ILE A 78 5.03 -6.56 5.46
CA ILE A 78 4.23 -5.36 5.73
C ILE A 78 3.08 -5.77 6.65
N ARG A 79 3.16 -5.37 7.91
CA ARG A 79 2.18 -5.76 8.94
C ARG A 79 1.96 -4.72 10.02
N VAL A 80 0.81 -4.81 10.67
CA VAL A 80 0.51 -4.04 11.88
C VAL A 80 1.21 -4.71 13.07
N LYS A 81 2.29 -4.11 13.55
CA LYS A 81 3.03 -4.66 14.70
C LYS A 81 2.28 -4.55 16.02
N LYS A 82 1.63 -3.41 16.26
CA LYS A 82 0.93 -3.13 17.51
C LYS A 82 -0.09 -2.03 17.31
N LYS A 83 -1.27 -2.22 17.87
CA LYS A 83 -2.33 -1.23 17.98
C LYS A 83 -2.71 -1.07 19.45
N ILE A 84 -2.64 0.13 19.99
CA ILE A 84 -2.96 0.39 21.39
C ILE A 84 -4.19 1.30 21.41
N LYS A 85 -5.22 0.88 22.15
CA LYS A 85 -6.34 1.75 22.51
C LYS A 85 -6.07 2.30 23.90
N LEU A 86 -5.81 3.60 23.99
CA LEU A 86 -5.70 4.29 25.26
C LEU A 86 -7.10 4.79 25.68
N PRO A 87 -7.43 4.78 26.99
CA PRO A 87 -8.63 5.45 27.48
C PRO A 87 -8.57 6.95 27.11
N MET A 88 -9.72 7.57 26.86
CA MET A 88 -9.77 9.01 26.60
C MET A 88 -9.38 9.75 27.87
N ILE A 89 -8.11 10.13 27.98
CA ILE A 89 -7.65 11.09 28.99
C ILE A 89 -7.71 12.46 28.31
N ASN A 90 -8.29 13.46 29.00
CA ASN A 90 -8.19 14.87 28.63
C ASN A 90 -6.72 15.32 28.71
N THR A 91 -5.91 14.93 27.72
CA THR A 91 -4.60 15.52 27.52
C THR A 91 -4.74 16.58 26.45
N SER A 92 -4.42 17.82 26.84
CA SER A 92 -4.20 18.91 25.89
C SER A 92 -3.30 18.41 24.76
N PRO A 93 -3.56 18.81 23.51
CA PRO A 93 -2.73 18.38 22.39
C PRO A 93 -1.28 18.73 22.70
N LEU A 94 -0.41 17.73 22.72
CA LEU A 94 1.04 17.97 22.65
C LEU A 94 1.27 18.61 21.27
N THR A 95 1.25 19.95 21.22
CA THR A 95 1.77 20.72 20.11
C THR A 95 3.29 20.57 20.14
N ARG A 96 3.77 19.47 19.58
CA ARG A 96 5.13 19.47 19.04
C ARG A 96 5.05 20.16 17.70
N ASN A 97 5.74 21.28 17.57
CA ASN A 97 6.06 21.90 16.29
C ASN A 97 6.84 20.86 15.50
N VAL A 98 6.14 20.07 14.70
CA VAL A 98 6.77 19.31 13.63
C VAL A 98 7.01 20.35 12.56
N GLU A 99 8.26 20.80 12.44
CA GLU A 99 8.67 21.52 11.24
C GLU A 99 8.26 20.65 10.05
N GLU A 100 7.29 21.11 9.27
CA GLU A 100 6.99 20.54 7.95
C GLU A 100 8.21 20.84 7.09
N LYS A 101 9.20 19.95 7.19
CA LYS A 101 10.32 19.96 6.27
C LYS A 101 9.74 19.56 4.93
N GLU A 102 9.65 20.52 4.01
CA GLU A 102 9.37 20.21 2.60
C GLU A 102 10.30 19.06 2.22
N LEU A 103 9.70 17.95 1.77
CA LEU A 103 10.48 16.87 1.18
C LEU A 103 11.34 17.50 0.10
N PRO A 104 12.65 17.22 0.05
CA PRO A 104 13.50 17.75 -1.01
C PRO A 104 12.79 17.47 -2.34
N LYS A 105 12.70 18.49 -3.20
CA LYS A 105 12.23 18.31 -4.58
C LYS A 105 13.29 17.47 -5.30
N ILE A 106 13.24 16.16 -5.09
CA ILE A 106 14.09 15.21 -5.80
C ILE A 106 13.56 15.23 -7.23
N LYS A 107 14.37 15.75 -8.15
CA LYS A 107 14.20 15.44 -9.57
C LYS A 107 14.51 13.95 -9.70
N LEU A 108 13.45 13.15 -9.69
CA LEU A 108 13.55 11.73 -9.95
C LEU A 108 13.80 11.60 -11.47
N GLU A 109 15.03 11.25 -11.85
CA GLU A 109 15.37 10.95 -13.24
C GLU A 109 14.50 9.78 -13.74
N GLU A 110 14.27 9.68 -15.05
CA GLU A 110 13.32 8.70 -15.63
C GLU A 110 14.12 7.60 -16.35
N TYR A 111 13.78 6.33 -16.14
CA TYR A 111 14.31 5.25 -16.98
C TYR A 111 13.56 5.24 -18.31
N GLU A 112 14.24 5.63 -19.39
CA GLU A 112 13.75 5.49 -20.77
C GLU A 112 13.92 4.06 -21.31
N ASP A 113 13.55 3.05 -20.52
CA ASP A 113 13.72 1.63 -20.88
C ASP A 113 12.45 0.82 -20.56
N GLY A 114 11.66 0.58 -21.60
CA GLY A 114 10.38 -0.12 -21.59
C GLY A 114 9.16 0.81 -21.53
N ASP A 115 8.01 0.29 -21.95
CA ASP A 115 6.68 0.94 -21.86
C ASP A 115 5.73 0.17 -20.91
N GLU A 116 6.24 -0.86 -20.23
CA GLU A 116 5.46 -1.83 -19.47
C GLU A 116 6.16 -2.22 -18.16
N ALA A 117 5.38 -2.43 -17.10
CA ALA A 117 5.84 -3.01 -15.85
C ALA A 117 4.83 -4.04 -15.33
N VAL A 118 5.34 -5.16 -14.81
CA VAL A 118 4.56 -6.20 -14.13
C VAL A 118 4.99 -6.29 -12.67
N THR A 119 4.04 -6.14 -11.77
CA THR A 119 4.25 -6.29 -10.32
C THR A 119 3.36 -7.37 -9.75
N THR A 120 3.89 -8.09 -8.77
CA THR A 120 3.12 -9.07 -8.00
C THR A 120 3.11 -8.69 -6.54
N GLY A 121 2.19 -9.28 -5.79
CA GLY A 121 2.19 -9.25 -4.34
C GLY A 121 1.15 -10.20 -3.78
N SER A 122 1.25 -10.51 -2.50
CA SER A 122 0.29 -11.36 -1.81
C SER A 122 -0.09 -10.80 -0.46
N ILE A 123 -1.30 -11.09 -0.01
CA ILE A 123 -1.72 -10.86 1.37
C ILE A 123 -2.02 -12.20 2.01
N VAL A 124 -1.33 -12.49 3.11
CA VAL A 124 -1.56 -13.67 3.95
C VAL A 124 -2.75 -13.40 4.87
N LEU A 125 -3.70 -14.32 4.88
CA LEU A 125 -4.95 -14.24 5.63
C LEU A 125 -5.16 -15.56 6.39
N LYS A 126 -6.12 -15.58 7.33
CA LYS A 126 -6.58 -16.83 7.93
C LYS A 126 -7.36 -17.69 6.91
N GLU A 127 -7.30 -19.00 7.06
CA GLU A 127 -8.04 -19.94 6.20
C GLU A 127 -9.55 -19.69 6.26
N GLU A 128 -10.11 -19.39 7.43
CA GLU A 128 -11.55 -19.11 7.57
C GLU A 128 -11.95 -17.77 6.93
N THR A 129 -10.99 -16.86 6.74
CA THR A 129 -11.18 -15.63 5.97
C THR A 129 -11.17 -15.92 4.47
N ILE A 130 -10.28 -16.82 4.02
CA ILE A 130 -10.24 -17.30 2.63
C ILE A 130 -11.56 -17.96 2.26
N ASP A 131 -12.12 -18.82 3.11
CA ASP A 131 -13.43 -19.42 2.90
C ASP A 131 -14.52 -18.36 2.71
N LYS A 132 -14.53 -17.32 3.54
CA LYS A 132 -15.50 -16.21 3.40
C LYS A 132 -15.34 -15.45 2.09
N ILE A 133 -14.11 -15.29 1.59
CA ILE A 133 -13.86 -14.68 0.29
C ILE A 133 -14.43 -15.57 -0.82
N ILE A 134 -14.11 -16.87 -0.81
CA ILE A 134 -14.54 -17.85 -1.83
C ILE A 134 -16.07 -17.96 -1.86
N PHE A 135 -16.70 -18.10 -0.70
CA PHE A 135 -18.16 -18.24 -0.58
C PHE A 135 -18.90 -16.89 -0.60
N LYS A 136 -18.21 -15.77 -0.86
CA LYS A 136 -18.78 -14.40 -0.88
C LYS A 136 -19.59 -14.03 0.38
N LYS A 137 -19.12 -14.48 1.55
CA LYS A 137 -19.76 -14.25 2.87
C LYS A 137 -19.18 -13.04 3.63
N VAL A 138 -18.46 -12.16 2.93
CA VAL A 138 -17.91 -10.93 3.53
C VAL A 138 -18.99 -9.85 3.54
N GLU A 139 -19.28 -9.30 4.72
CA GLU A 139 -20.35 -8.30 4.93
C GLU A 139 -20.19 -7.04 4.06
N LYS A 140 -18.95 -6.68 3.72
CA LYS A 140 -18.64 -5.52 2.87
C LYS A 140 -18.87 -5.76 1.37
N GLY A 141 -19.18 -6.99 0.96
CA GLY A 141 -19.42 -7.37 -0.43
C GLY A 141 -18.30 -8.22 -1.04
N ASP A 142 -18.29 -8.30 -2.38
CA ASP A 142 -17.36 -9.12 -3.16
C ASP A 142 -15.93 -8.57 -3.10
N VAL A 143 -15.07 -9.23 -2.32
CA VAL A 143 -13.71 -8.77 -2.03
C VAL A 143 -12.85 -8.63 -3.28
N LEU A 144 -12.89 -9.62 -4.17
CA LEU A 144 -12.03 -9.66 -5.36
C LEU A 144 -12.45 -8.60 -6.38
N THR A 145 -13.76 -8.44 -6.57
CA THR A 145 -14.32 -7.44 -7.48
C THR A 145 -14.01 -6.02 -6.99
N VAL A 146 -14.18 -5.76 -5.69
CA VAL A 146 -13.87 -4.45 -5.10
C VAL A 146 -12.37 -4.15 -5.16
N ALA A 147 -11.52 -5.13 -4.86
CA ALA A 147 -10.06 -4.99 -4.98
C ALA A 147 -9.64 -4.70 -6.42
N LYS A 148 -10.23 -5.41 -7.40
CA LYS A 148 -9.95 -5.20 -8.83
C LYS A 148 -10.36 -3.82 -9.30
N THR A 149 -11.54 -3.38 -8.89
CA THR A 149 -12.07 -2.04 -9.21
C THR A 149 -11.20 -0.95 -8.59
N ALA A 150 -10.83 -1.07 -7.31
CA ALA A 150 -9.95 -0.12 -6.62
C ALA A 150 -8.63 0.06 -7.37
N SER A 151 -8.06 -1.05 -7.82
CA SER A 151 -6.80 -1.07 -8.52
C SER A 151 -6.84 -0.28 -9.84
N PHE A 152 -7.83 -0.57 -10.69
CA PHE A 152 -8.02 0.14 -11.96
C PHE A 152 -8.28 1.63 -11.77
N LEU A 153 -9.09 2.01 -10.78
CA LEU A 153 -9.37 3.42 -10.48
C LEU A 153 -8.11 4.19 -10.04
N ASN A 154 -7.13 3.51 -9.44
CA ASN A 154 -5.94 4.11 -8.87
C ASN A 154 -4.71 4.08 -9.78
N ALA A 155 -4.72 3.31 -10.86
CA ALA A 155 -3.55 3.11 -11.73
C ALA A 155 -2.88 4.43 -12.17
N LYS A 156 -3.67 5.47 -12.43
CA LYS A 156 -3.19 6.80 -12.87
C LYS A 156 -3.03 7.83 -11.74
N ARG A 157 -3.31 7.46 -10.49
CA ARG A 157 -3.49 8.42 -9.38
C ARG A 157 -2.28 8.53 -8.46
N ILE A 158 -1.19 7.81 -8.74
CA ILE A 158 0.04 7.89 -7.92
C ILE A 158 0.67 9.29 -7.96
N SER A 159 0.51 10.06 -9.05
CA SER A 159 0.94 11.46 -9.16
C SER A 159 0.19 12.41 -8.22
N GLU A 160 -0.99 12.03 -7.72
CA GLU A 160 -1.70 12.79 -6.66
C GLU A 160 -1.02 12.66 -5.29
N LEU A 161 -0.08 11.70 -5.15
CA LEU A 161 0.50 11.26 -3.88
C LEU A 161 2.01 11.45 -3.81
N LEU A 162 2.70 11.26 -4.93
CA LEU A 162 4.14 11.44 -5.09
C LEU A 162 4.39 12.40 -6.26
N PRO A 163 5.43 13.26 -6.22
CA PRO A 163 5.74 14.22 -7.28
C PRO A 163 6.36 13.52 -8.51
N LEU A 164 5.61 12.59 -9.10
CA LEU A 164 5.99 11.77 -10.24
C LEU A 164 5.24 12.23 -11.48
N ARG A 165 5.92 12.21 -12.63
CA ARG A 165 5.26 12.37 -13.93
C ARG A 165 4.71 11.02 -14.38
N VAL A 166 3.39 10.91 -14.41
CA VAL A 166 2.69 9.73 -14.92
C VAL A 166 2.44 9.94 -16.41
N LYS A 167 2.82 8.96 -17.24
CA LYS A 167 2.53 8.97 -18.69
C LYS A 167 1.10 8.48 -18.97
N MET A 168 0.65 8.64 -20.21
CA MET A 168 -0.65 8.11 -20.63
C MET A 168 -0.64 6.59 -20.53
N ILE A 169 -1.40 6.03 -19.60
CA ILE A 169 -1.60 4.59 -19.48
C ILE A 169 -2.41 4.09 -20.68
N THR A 170 -1.89 3.08 -21.38
CA THR A 170 -2.51 2.44 -22.54
C THR A 170 -3.22 1.13 -22.17
N SER A 171 -2.73 0.42 -21.15
CA SER A 171 -3.37 -0.80 -20.63
C SER A 171 -3.11 -0.95 -19.13
N VAL A 172 -4.11 -1.48 -18.42
CA VAL A 172 -3.97 -2.00 -17.07
C VAL A 172 -4.63 -3.36 -17.02
N GLU A 173 -3.86 -4.39 -16.75
CA GLU A 173 -4.35 -5.74 -16.54
C GLU A 173 -4.13 -6.13 -15.08
N GLN A 174 -5.10 -6.85 -14.52
CA GLN A 174 -4.99 -7.37 -13.17
C GLN A 174 -5.61 -8.74 -13.03
N ASP A 175 -4.81 -9.64 -12.45
CA ASP A 175 -5.22 -10.96 -12.01
C ASP A 175 -5.18 -11.03 -10.48
N ILE A 176 -6.26 -11.54 -9.89
CA ILE A 176 -6.37 -11.74 -8.45
C ILE A 176 -6.79 -13.18 -8.22
N THR A 177 -5.90 -13.96 -7.60
CA THR A 177 -6.12 -15.38 -7.34
C THR A 177 -6.12 -15.67 -5.85
N VAL A 178 -7.09 -16.49 -5.43
CA VAL A 178 -7.19 -16.96 -4.06
C VAL A 178 -6.47 -18.30 -3.94
N ARG A 179 -5.68 -18.47 -2.89
CA ARG A 179 -4.99 -19.70 -2.50
C ARG A 179 -5.33 -20.02 -1.05
N GLU A 180 -4.93 -21.19 -0.55
CA GLU A 180 -5.32 -21.72 0.77
C GLU A 180 -5.23 -20.70 1.91
N ASN A 181 -4.15 -19.92 2.00
CA ASN A 181 -3.92 -18.94 3.07
C ASN A 181 -3.58 -17.53 2.57
N ARG A 182 -3.84 -17.23 1.30
CA ARG A 182 -3.46 -15.93 0.73
C ARG A 182 -4.28 -15.53 -0.49
N VAL A 183 -4.32 -14.23 -0.73
CA VAL A 183 -4.77 -13.65 -2.00
C VAL A 183 -3.55 -13.09 -2.72
N ASN A 184 -3.33 -13.55 -3.94
CA ASN A 184 -2.26 -13.07 -4.81
C ASN A 184 -2.82 -12.05 -5.79
N VAL A 185 -2.02 -11.02 -6.07
CA VAL A 185 -2.31 -9.99 -7.05
C VAL A 185 -1.15 -9.92 -8.04
N VAL A 186 -1.48 -9.93 -9.32
CA VAL A 186 -0.57 -9.60 -10.41
C VAL A 186 -1.16 -8.38 -11.12
N SER A 187 -0.39 -7.30 -11.21
CA SER A 187 -0.78 -6.10 -11.94
C SER A 187 0.23 -5.85 -13.05
N LYS A 188 -0.29 -5.53 -14.22
CA LYS A 188 0.51 -5.18 -15.39
C LYS A 188 0.02 -3.82 -15.89
N VAL A 189 0.94 -2.86 -15.97
CA VAL A 189 0.64 -1.51 -16.44
C VAL A 189 1.49 -1.23 -17.66
N LYS A 190 0.83 -0.74 -18.72
CA LYS A 190 1.47 -0.27 -19.94
C LYS A 190 1.18 1.20 -20.15
N VAL A 191 2.16 1.97 -20.60
CA VAL A 191 2.04 3.38 -20.93
C VAL A 191 2.38 3.64 -22.38
N LYS A 192 2.09 4.86 -22.84
CA LYS A 192 2.59 5.41 -24.09
C LYS A 192 4.00 5.95 -23.84
N ASP A 193 4.86 5.81 -24.85
CA ASP A 193 6.27 6.22 -24.87
C ASP A 193 7.20 5.33 -24.03
N ARG A 194 8.52 5.51 -24.20
CA ARG A 194 9.55 4.78 -23.43
C ARG A 194 9.65 5.33 -22.02
N TYR A 195 8.70 4.95 -21.18
CA TYR A 195 8.69 5.24 -19.75
C TYR A 195 8.26 3.99 -19.00
N ARG A 196 9.09 3.57 -18.05
CA ARG A 196 8.80 2.41 -17.22
C ARG A 196 7.77 2.75 -16.13
N PRO A 197 6.53 2.23 -16.17
CA PRO A 197 5.46 2.59 -15.23
C PRO A 197 5.56 1.80 -13.91
N LEU A 198 6.74 1.83 -13.29
CA LEU A 198 7.08 1.08 -12.08
C LEU A 198 6.20 1.48 -10.89
N CYS A 199 6.07 2.79 -10.66
CA CYS A 199 5.34 3.34 -9.53
C CYS A 199 3.84 3.10 -9.67
N GLU A 200 3.31 3.24 -10.88
CA GLU A 200 1.93 2.96 -11.24
C GLU A 200 1.60 1.48 -11.02
N SER A 201 2.46 0.57 -11.49
CA SER A 201 2.26 -0.87 -11.30
C SER A 201 2.34 -1.27 -9.82
N LEU A 202 3.30 -0.74 -9.06
CA LEU A 202 3.39 -1.00 -7.62
C LEU A 202 2.16 -0.45 -6.89
N PHE A 203 1.72 0.77 -7.22
CA PHE A 203 0.56 1.38 -6.59
C PHE A 203 -0.74 0.62 -6.89
N THR A 204 -0.90 0.15 -8.14
CA THR A 204 -1.99 -0.72 -8.58
C THR A 204 -2.04 -2.01 -7.74
N THR A 205 -0.89 -2.67 -7.54
CA THR A 205 -0.79 -3.88 -6.68
C THR A 205 -1.06 -3.58 -5.20
N PHE A 206 -0.46 -2.53 -4.64
CA PHE A 206 -0.68 -2.16 -3.24
C PHE A 206 -2.13 -1.79 -2.94
N THR A 207 -2.78 -1.03 -3.83
CA THR A 207 -4.18 -0.63 -3.63
C THR A 207 -5.12 -1.82 -3.67
N ALA A 208 -4.88 -2.81 -4.53
CA ALA A 208 -5.64 -4.07 -4.51
C ALA A 208 -5.44 -4.82 -3.18
N LEU A 209 -4.19 -5.02 -2.74
CA LEU A 209 -3.86 -5.75 -1.51
C LEU A 209 -4.42 -5.05 -0.25
N LEU A 210 -4.31 -3.73 -0.16
CA LEU A 210 -4.87 -2.93 0.93
C LEU A 210 -6.40 -2.95 0.91
N THR A 211 -7.01 -3.00 -0.27
CA THR A 211 -8.47 -3.15 -0.40
C THR A 211 -8.92 -4.52 0.08
N VAL A 212 -8.22 -5.60 -0.29
CA VAL A 212 -8.48 -6.94 0.27
C VAL A 212 -8.41 -6.88 1.80
N TRP A 213 -7.34 -6.29 2.36
CA TRP A 213 -7.20 -6.15 3.81
C TRP A 213 -8.38 -5.38 4.44
N ASP A 214 -8.75 -4.21 3.91
CA ASP A 214 -9.84 -3.42 4.48
C ASP A 214 -11.18 -4.18 4.45
N MET A 215 -11.44 -4.94 3.38
CA MET A 215 -12.65 -5.73 3.21
C MET A 215 -12.75 -6.84 4.26
N VAL A 216 -11.62 -7.45 4.66
CA VAL A 216 -11.60 -8.60 5.58
C VAL A 216 -11.10 -8.29 6.99
N LYS A 217 -10.72 -7.04 7.28
CA LYS A 217 -10.10 -6.63 8.55
C LYS A 217 -10.86 -7.04 9.81
N LYS A 218 -12.17 -7.24 9.73
CA LYS A 218 -13.02 -7.71 10.84
C LYS A 218 -12.69 -9.14 11.23
N TYR A 219 -12.46 -10.02 10.26
CA TYR A 219 -12.22 -11.46 10.47
C TYR A 219 -10.77 -11.75 10.85
N GLU A 220 -9.86 -10.89 10.41
CA GLU A 220 -8.44 -11.00 10.68
C GLU A 220 -8.03 -10.57 12.10
N LYS A 221 -8.82 -9.70 12.73
CA LYS A 221 -8.56 -9.23 14.11
C LYS A 221 -8.67 -10.36 15.13
N ASN A 222 -7.87 -10.27 16.19
CA ASN A 222 -8.11 -11.00 17.43
C ASN A 222 -8.98 -10.18 18.41
N SER A 223 -9.29 -10.73 19.59
CA SER A 223 -10.07 -10.07 20.65
C SER A 223 -9.47 -8.73 21.11
N GLU A 224 -8.15 -8.58 21.04
CA GLU A 224 -7.42 -7.35 21.35
C GLU A 224 -7.39 -6.33 20.20
N GLY A 225 -7.98 -6.66 19.05
CA GLY A 225 -7.99 -5.83 17.85
C GLY A 225 -6.64 -5.75 17.11
N GLN A 226 -5.74 -6.71 17.35
CA GLN A 226 -4.46 -6.88 16.66
C GLN A 226 -4.60 -7.76 15.41
N TYR A 227 -3.56 -7.76 14.58
CA TYR A 227 -3.44 -8.60 13.38
C TYR A 227 -2.21 -9.52 13.52
N PRO A 228 -2.34 -10.66 14.23
CA PRO A 228 -1.19 -11.53 14.52
C PRO A 228 -0.63 -12.24 13.27
N HIS A 229 -1.49 -12.58 12.32
CA HIS A 229 -1.12 -13.38 11.13
C HIS A 229 -1.08 -12.54 9.85
N THR A 230 -1.98 -11.56 9.74
CA THR A 230 -2.21 -10.79 8.53
C THR A 230 -1.01 -9.96 8.13
N MET A 231 -0.53 -10.15 6.90
CA MET A 231 0.54 -9.33 6.34
C MET A 231 0.48 -9.29 4.82
N ILE A 232 0.95 -8.19 4.23
CA ILE A 232 1.31 -8.15 2.82
C ILE A 232 2.76 -8.63 2.67
N ASP A 233 2.97 -9.55 1.75
CA ASP A 233 4.26 -10.16 1.49
C ASP A 233 4.49 -10.43 -0.01
N ASP A 234 5.74 -10.69 -0.36
CA ASP A 234 6.19 -11.02 -1.71
C ASP A 234 5.83 -10.02 -2.80
N VAL A 235 5.90 -8.73 -2.48
CA VAL A 235 5.69 -7.69 -3.48
C VAL A 235 6.97 -7.55 -4.32
N LYS A 236 6.87 -7.78 -5.63
CA LYS A 236 8.01 -7.84 -6.57
C LYS A 236 7.68 -7.12 -7.86
N VAL A 237 8.73 -6.75 -8.59
CA VAL A 237 8.67 -6.34 -9.99
C VAL A 237 9.24 -7.50 -10.80
N LEU A 238 8.45 -8.14 -11.66
CA LEU A 238 8.86 -9.39 -12.32
C LEU A 238 9.62 -9.19 -13.62
N THR A 239 9.24 -8.20 -14.43
CA THR A 239 9.84 -8.02 -15.75
C THR A 239 9.71 -6.57 -16.19
N TYR A 240 10.74 -6.11 -16.89
CA TYR A 240 10.71 -4.95 -17.76
C TYR A 240 10.71 -5.49 -19.18
N CYS A 241 9.60 -5.40 -19.91
CA CYS A 241 9.64 -5.72 -21.33
C CYS A 241 10.47 -4.64 -22.03
N LYS A 242 11.68 -5.01 -22.47
CA LYS A 242 12.40 -4.25 -23.50
C LYS A 242 11.71 -4.57 -24.83
N SER A 243 10.77 -3.72 -25.24
CA SER A 243 10.24 -3.75 -26.61
C SER A 243 11.25 -3.13 -27.57
#